data_AF-A0A091BVZ8-F1
#
_entry.id   AF-A0A091BVZ8-F1
#
_cell.length_a   1.000
_cell.length_b   1.000
_cell.length_c   1.000
_cell.angle_alpha   90.00
_cell.angle_beta   90.00
_cell.angle_gamma   90.00
#
_symmetry.space_group_name_H-M   'P 1'
#
loop_
_entity.id
_entity.type
_entity.pdbx_description
1 polymer ?
#
loop_
_entity_poly.entity_id
_entity_poly.type
_entity_poly.pdbx_seq_one_letter_code
_entity_poly.pdbx_strand_id
1 'polypeptide(L)'
;MPDALYFLTLVKIGSAGLSFWFYAKHIFHISKKSHITLAICYALMSFITAQSELIMWLDAYVYLPLIIWGIDRIIQKGKPKLLFISYFMLFFTSFYLGFMVGVFSVLYFFVQLFRNWQENKNGFFLILLLLF
;
A
#
# COMPACT_ATOMS: atom_id res chain seq x y z
N MET A 1 -21.69 21.93 3.13
CA MET A 1 -21.62 20.71 2.28
C MET A 1 -20.24 20.50 1.67
N PRO A 2 -19.59 21.48 1.00
CA PRO A 2 -18.22 21.28 0.48
C PRO A 2 -17.16 21.08 1.58
N ASP A 3 -17.30 21.73 2.73
CA ASP A 3 -16.32 21.64 3.83
C ASP A 3 -16.12 20.22 4.37
N ALA A 4 -17.18 19.42 4.42
CA ALA A 4 -17.11 18.02 4.86
C ALA A 4 -16.31 17.15 3.89
N LEU A 5 -16.41 17.42 2.58
CA LEU A 5 -15.65 16.72 1.55
C LEU A 5 -14.16 17.08 1.64
N TYR A 6 -13.83 18.36 1.81
CA TYR A 6 -12.45 18.80 2.02
C TYR A 6 -11.83 18.18 3.27
N PHE A 7 -12.58 18.15 4.38
CA PHE A 7 -12.12 17.49 5.60
C PHE A 7 -11.84 16.01 5.37
N LEU A 8 -12.75 15.30 4.68
CA LEU A 8 -12.58 13.89 4.35
C LEU A 8 -11.34 13.66 3.46
N THR A 9 -11.13 14.50 2.44
CA THR A 9 -9.95 14.46 1.57
C THR A 9 -8.66 14.60 2.38
N LEU A 10 -8.59 15.58 3.28
CA LEU A 10 -7.43 15.77 4.16
C LEU A 10 -7.17 14.56 5.05
N VAL A 11 -8.23 13.96 5.62
CA VAL A 11 -8.11 12.74 6.43
C VAL A 11 -7.58 11.58 5.60
N LYS A 12 -8.05 11.39 4.35
CA LYS A 12 -7.55 10.32 3.47
C LYS A 12 -6.09 10.53 3.08
N ILE A 13 -5.71 11.76 2.72
CA ILE A 13 -4.31 12.10 2.41
C ILE A 13 -3.40 11.87 3.64
N GLY A 14 -3.83 12.31 4.82
CA GLY A 14 -3.12 12.07 6.07
C GLY A 14 -2.99 10.58 6.38
N SER A 15 -4.04 9.80 6.13
CA SER A 15 -4.05 8.34 6.29
C SER A 15 -3.08 7.66 5.31
N ALA A 16 -2.98 8.14 4.07
CA ALA A 16 -2.00 7.64 3.10
C ALA A 16 -0.56 7.89 3.54
N GLY A 17 -0.26 9.08 4.08
CA GLY A 17 1.02 9.38 4.70
C GLY A 17 1.32 8.47 5.90
N LEU A 18 0.32 8.24 6.77
CA LEU A 18 0.46 7.35 7.92
C LEU A 18 0.75 5.90 7.51
N SER A 19 0.00 5.36 6.54
CA SER A 19 0.24 4.04 5.96
C SER A 19 1.67 3.91 5.41
N PHE A 20 2.13 4.93 4.67
CA PHE A 20 3.49 4.93 4.15
C PHE A 20 4.54 5.02 5.26
N TRP A 21 4.32 5.81 6.31
CA TRP A 21 5.22 5.86 7.45
C TRP A 21 5.36 4.49 8.13
N PHE A 22 4.24 3.78 8.34
CA PHE A 22 4.26 2.43 8.90
C PHE A 22 5.05 1.45 8.03
N TYR A 23 4.83 1.48 6.71
CA TYR A 23 5.60 0.69 5.75
C TYR A 23 7.10 1.04 5.82
N ALA A 24 7.43 2.32 5.67
CA ALA A 24 8.80 2.82 5.62
C ALA A 24 9.60 2.49 6.90
N LYS A 25 8.95 2.57 8.07
CA LYS A 25 9.57 2.22 9.35
C LYS A 25 9.98 0.74 9.45
N HIS A 26 9.25 -0.16 8.81
CA HIS A 26 9.53 -1.60 8.86
C HIS A 26 10.50 -2.07 7.76
N ILE A 27 10.53 -1.38 6.62
CA ILE A 27 11.36 -1.76 5.47
C ILE A 27 12.70 -1.03 5.46
N PHE A 28 12.70 0.29 5.70
CA PHE A 28 13.90 1.12 5.56
C PHE A 28 14.60 1.31 6.91
N HIS A 29 15.87 0.92 6.97
CA HIS A 29 16.76 1.16 8.13
C HIS A 29 17.36 2.57 8.07
N ILE A 30 16.50 3.58 8.10
CA ILE A 30 16.88 5.01 8.03
C ILE A 30 16.46 5.76 9.30
N SER A 31 16.90 7.00 9.44
CA SER A 31 16.57 7.83 10.60
C SER A 31 15.06 8.14 10.67
N LYS A 32 14.53 8.27 11.89
CA LYS A 32 13.10 8.57 12.14
C LYS A 32 12.61 9.82 11.41
N LYS A 33 13.46 10.86 11.30
CA LYS A 33 13.14 12.09 10.57
C LYS A 33 12.93 11.80 9.08
N SER A 34 13.77 10.96 8.49
CA SER A 34 13.66 10.56 7.08
C SER A 34 12.38 9.79 6.80
N HIS A 35 11.92 8.91 7.72
CA HIS A 35 10.63 8.24 7.58
C HIS A 35 9.47 9.24 7.50
N ILE A 36 9.49 10.28 8.34
CA ILE A 36 8.45 11.33 8.34
C ILE A 36 8.51 12.12 7.04
N THR A 37 9.71 12.53 6.60
CA THR A 37 9.88 13.24 5.33
C THR A 37 9.34 12.43 4.16
N LEU A 38 9.67 11.14 4.05
CA LEU A 38 9.17 10.29 2.97
C LEU A 38 7.65 10.12 3.04
N ALA A 39 7.07 9.98 4.24
CA ALA A 39 5.62 9.91 4.42
C ALA A 39 4.91 11.19 3.95
N ILE A 40 5.48 12.35 4.25
CA ILE A 40 4.96 13.65 3.78
C ILE A 40 5.09 13.75 2.26
N CYS A 41 6.25 13.39 1.69
CA CYS A 41 6.46 13.39 0.24
C CYS A 41 5.49 12.46 -0.48
N TYR A 42 5.20 11.27 0.08
CA TYR A 42 4.24 10.34 -0.46
C TYR A 42 2.81 10.91 -0.40
N ALA A 43 2.39 11.43 0.75
CA ALA A 43 1.07 12.00 0.93
C ALA A 43 0.81 13.23 0.02
N LEU A 44 1.84 14.04 -0.22
CA LEU A 44 1.76 15.27 -1.02
C LEU A 44 2.28 15.11 -2.45
N MET A 45 2.42 13.88 -2.96
CA MET A 45 2.88 13.68 -4.32
C MET A 45 1.89 14.28 -5.33
N SER A 46 2.42 14.80 -6.45
CA SER A 46 1.63 15.49 -7.48
C SER A 46 0.41 14.69 -7.95
N PHE A 47 0.52 13.36 -8.03
CA PHE A 47 -0.57 12.49 -8.45
C PHE A 47 -1.76 12.49 -7.47
N ILE A 48 -1.51 12.45 -6.16
CA ILE A 48 -2.57 12.51 -5.14
C ILE A 48 -3.24 13.89 -5.17
N THR A 49 -2.45 14.96 -5.33
CA THR A 49 -2.96 16.32 -5.39
C THR A 49 -3.84 16.54 -6.63
N ALA A 50 -3.41 16.06 -7.79
CA ALA A 50 -4.18 16.16 -9.04
C ALA A 50 -5.50 15.37 -9.00
N GLN A 51 -5.51 14.25 -8.27
CA GLN A 51 -6.68 13.37 -8.14
C GLN A 51 -7.47 13.63 -6.85
N SER A 52 -7.21 14.74 -6.14
CA SER A 52 -7.80 15.03 -4.83
C SER A 52 -9.32 15.23 -4.85
N GLU A 53 -9.88 15.60 -6.00
CA GLU A 53 -11.33 15.69 -6.22
C GLU A 53 -11.99 14.32 -6.36
N LEU A 54 -11.24 13.29 -6.77
CA LEU A 54 -11.71 11.91 -6.86
C LEU A 54 -11.52 11.20 -5.52
N ILE A 55 -12.31 11.61 -4.53
CA ILE A 55 -12.20 11.16 -3.12
C ILE A 55 -12.24 9.63 -2.99
N MET A 56 -12.99 8.93 -3.83
CA MET A 56 -13.04 7.46 -3.86
C MET A 56 -11.65 6.87 -4.15
N TRP A 57 -10.91 7.45 -5.08
CA TRP A 57 -9.61 6.93 -5.54
C TRP A 57 -8.52 7.11 -4.49
N LEU A 58 -8.69 8.04 -3.56
CA LEU A 58 -7.71 8.29 -2.50
C LEU A 58 -7.47 7.08 -1.60
N ASP A 59 -8.48 6.20 -1.45
CA ASP A 59 -8.38 4.98 -0.64
C ASP A 59 -7.27 4.05 -1.16
N ALA A 60 -7.04 4.00 -2.47
CA ALA A 60 -6.00 3.18 -3.06
C ALA A 60 -4.59 3.58 -2.57
N TYR A 61 -4.31 4.87 -2.40
CA TYR A 61 -3.02 5.33 -1.89
C TYR A 61 -2.88 5.09 -0.38
N VAL A 62 -3.99 4.94 0.35
CA VAL A 62 -3.97 4.51 1.76
C VAL A 62 -3.58 3.04 1.86
N TYR A 63 -4.16 2.18 1.02
CA TYR A 63 -3.94 0.74 1.11
C TYR A 63 -2.68 0.25 0.39
N LEU A 64 -2.19 0.96 -0.63
CA LEU A 64 -1.02 0.55 -1.41
C LEU A 64 0.24 0.28 -0.54
N PRO A 65 0.67 1.18 0.37
CA PRO A 65 1.83 0.90 1.23
C PRO A 65 1.61 -0.31 2.15
N LEU A 66 0.36 -0.54 2.59
CA LEU A 66 0.00 -1.69 3.43
C LEU A 66 0.00 -3.01 2.64
N ILE A 67 -0.39 -2.98 1.37
CA ILE A 67 -0.33 -4.13 0.45
C ILE A 67 1.12 -4.53 0.20
N ILE A 68 1.99 -3.55 -0.12
CA ILE A 68 3.43 -3.79 -0.30
C ILE A 68 4.02 -4.39 0.98
N TRP A 69 3.70 -3.80 2.14
CA TRP A 69 4.14 -4.32 3.43
C TRP A 69 3.59 -5.74 3.71
N GLY A 70 2.35 -6.01 3.30
CA GLY A 70 1.70 -7.32 3.39
C GLY A 70 2.43 -8.38 2.58
N ILE A 71 2.86 -8.07 1.36
CA ILE A 71 3.66 -8.96 0.52
C ILE A 71 4.98 -9.30 1.20
N ASP A 72 5.72 -8.28 1.66
CA ASP A 72 6.98 -8.49 2.37
C ASP A 72 6.78 -9.36 3.63
N ARG A 73 5.68 -9.15 4.35
CA ARG A 73 5.35 -9.92 5.55
C ARG A 73 4.97 -11.37 5.24
N ILE A 74 4.33 -11.66 4.12
CA ILE A 74 4.06 -13.03 3.69
C ILE A 74 5.37 -13.73 3.34
N ILE A 75 6.21 -13.07 2.54
CA ILE A 75 7.50 -13.64 2.11
C ILE A 75 8.39 -13.94 3.32
N GLN A 76 8.53 -13.00 4.25
CA GLN A 76 9.45 -13.15 5.39
C GLN A 76 8.87 -13.98 6.55
N LYS A 77 7.56 -13.90 6.79
CA LYS A 77 6.93 -14.42 8.03
C LYS A 77 5.75 -15.36 7.77
N GLY A 78 5.35 -15.59 6.52
CA GLY A 78 4.19 -16.43 6.18
C GLY A 78 2.85 -15.91 6.71
N LYS A 79 2.71 -14.61 7.00
CA LYS A 79 1.51 -14.03 7.63
C LYS A 79 0.64 -13.26 6.62
N PRO A 80 -0.41 -13.88 6.04
CA PRO A 80 -1.23 -13.25 4.99
C PRO A 80 -2.26 -12.23 5.48
N LYS A 81 -2.55 -12.20 6.78
CA LYS A 81 -3.65 -11.40 7.34
C LYS A 81 -3.62 -9.94 6.91
N LEU A 82 -2.43 -9.33 6.89
CA LEU A 82 -2.30 -7.92 6.50
C LEU A 82 -2.65 -7.71 5.03
N LEU A 83 -2.08 -8.54 4.13
CA LEU A 83 -2.34 -8.45 2.70
C LEU A 83 -3.83 -8.65 2.40
N PHE A 84 -4.44 -9.67 2.99
CA PHE A 84 -5.86 -9.99 2.80
C PHE A 84 -6.75 -8.83 3.25
N ILE A 85 -6.54 -8.29 4.45
CA ILE A 85 -7.37 -7.17 4.97
C ILE A 85 -7.19 -5.92 4.10
N SER A 86 -5.96 -5.60 3.71
CA SER A 86 -5.70 -4.43 2.86
C SER A 86 -6.35 -4.55 1.48
N TYR A 87 -6.29 -5.74 0.87
CA TYR A 87 -6.99 -6.00 -0.40
C TYR A 87 -8.51 -5.95 -0.26
N PHE A 88 -9.05 -6.59 0.77
CA PHE A 88 -10.48 -6.58 1.02
C PHE A 88 -11.01 -5.14 1.16
N MET A 89 -10.34 -4.32 1.98
CA MET A 89 -10.72 -2.92 2.12
C MET A 89 -10.52 -2.11 0.83
N LEU A 90 -9.46 -2.38 0.08
CA LEU A 90 -9.20 -1.71 -1.20
C LEU A 90 -10.30 -2.00 -2.22
N PHE A 91 -10.69 -3.26 -2.41
CA PHE A 91 -11.75 -3.61 -3.35
C PHE A 91 -13.12 -3.13 -2.88
N PHE A 92 -13.36 -3.11 -1.57
CA PHE A 92 -14.60 -2.60 -1.00
C PHE A 92 -14.76 -1.08 -1.20
N THR A 93 -13.68 -0.31 -1.06
CA THR A 93 -13.71 1.16 -1.12
C THR A 93 -13.41 1.71 -2.51
N SER A 94 -12.55 1.05 -3.27
CA SER A 94 -11.91 1.57 -4.48
C SER A 94 -11.65 0.46 -5.51
N PHE A 95 -12.72 -0.25 -5.92
CA PHE A 95 -12.64 -1.34 -6.90
C PHE A 95 -11.89 -0.95 -8.19
N TYR A 96 -12.08 0.28 -8.69
CA TYR A 96 -11.46 0.75 -9.93
C TYR A 96 -9.92 0.73 -9.88
N LEU A 97 -9.33 1.31 -8.82
CA LEU A 97 -7.88 1.27 -8.62
C LEU A 97 -7.40 -0.06 -8.04
N GLY A 98 -8.28 -0.87 -7.47
CA GLY A 98 -7.97 -2.21 -6.97
C GLY A 98 -7.29 -3.08 -8.02
N PHE A 99 -7.76 -3.05 -9.28
CA PHE A 99 -7.11 -3.77 -10.38
C PHE A 99 -5.69 -3.26 -10.66
N MET A 100 -5.51 -1.93 -10.76
CA MET A 100 -4.19 -1.34 -11.02
C MET A 100 -3.18 -1.66 -9.91
N VAL A 101 -3.62 -1.59 -8.66
CA VAL A 101 -2.82 -1.98 -7.49
C VAL A 101 -2.53 -3.48 -7.51
N GLY A 102 -3.50 -4.31 -7.89
CA GLY A 102 -3.34 -5.75 -8.06
C GLY A 102 -2.19 -6.08 -9.01
N VAL A 103 -2.23 -5.52 -10.23
CA VAL A 103 -1.16 -5.69 -11.24
C VAL A 103 0.19 -5.20 -10.70
N PHE A 104 0.24 -4.02 -10.09
CA PHE A 104 1.48 -3.51 -9.48
C PHE A 104 2.03 -4.47 -8.41
N SER A 105 1.15 -5.03 -7.57
CA SER A 105 1.55 -5.93 -6.49
C SER A 105 2.13 -7.25 -7.00
N VAL A 106 1.59 -7.79 -8.10
CA VAL A 106 2.08 -9.01 -8.77
C VAL A 106 3.49 -8.77 -9.26
N LEU A 107 3.72 -7.63 -9.92
CA LEU A 107 5.04 -7.23 -10.39
C LEU A 107 6.03 -7.05 -9.21
N TYR A 108 5.62 -6.38 -8.14
CA TYR A 108 6.44 -6.21 -6.94
C TYR A 108 6.80 -7.56 -6.31
N PHE A 109 5.85 -8.50 -6.26
CA PHE A 109 6.10 -9.85 -5.78
C PHE A 109 7.16 -10.58 -6.62
N PHE A 110 7.06 -10.51 -7.95
CA PHE A 110 8.07 -11.12 -8.83
C PHE A 110 9.46 -10.53 -8.59
N VAL A 111 9.58 -9.19 -8.49
CA VAL A 111 10.86 -8.53 -8.17
C VAL A 111 11.42 -9.05 -6.84
N GLN A 112 10.58 -9.19 -5.82
CA GLN A 112 10.98 -9.71 -4.52
C GLN A 112 11.39 -11.19 -4.56
N LEU A 113 10.73 -11.98 -5.40
CA LEU A 113 11.03 -13.39 -5.61
C LEU A 113 12.40 -13.56 -6.29
N PHE A 114 12.67 -12.77 -7.34
CA PHE A 114 13.98 -12.77 -8.01
C PHE A 114 15.10 -12.29 -7.09
N ARG A 115 14.83 -11.30 -6.24
CA ARG A 115 15.82 -10.78 -5.28
C ARG A 115 16.24 -11.84 -4.25
N ASN A 116 15.31 -12.65 -3.76
CA ASN A 116 15.54 -13.64 -2.69
C ASN A 116 15.30 -15.09 -3.16
N TRP A 117 15.75 -15.43 -4.38
CA TRP A 117 15.45 -16.72 -5.04
C TRP A 117 15.82 -17.97 -4.21
N GLN A 118 16.85 -17.90 -3.36
CA GLN A 118 17.29 -19.03 -2.54
C GLN A 118 16.42 -19.30 -1.30
N GLU A 119 15.71 -18.30 -0.76
CA GLU A 119 14.97 -18.44 0.51
C GLU A 119 13.44 -18.60 0.32
N ASN A 120 12.92 -18.34 -0.88
CA ASN A 120 11.51 -17.93 -1.03
C ASN A 120 10.61 -18.96 -1.75
N LYS A 121 10.66 -20.24 -1.36
CA LYS A 121 9.79 -21.29 -1.94
C LYS A 121 8.39 -21.35 -1.33
N ASN A 122 8.20 -20.84 -0.10
CA ASN A 122 6.94 -20.99 0.64
C ASN A 122 5.91 -19.85 0.40
N GLY A 123 6.36 -18.66 -0.03
CA GLY A 123 5.47 -17.52 -0.28
C GLY A 123 4.72 -17.59 -1.62
N PHE A 124 5.22 -18.38 -2.58
CA PHE A 124 4.71 -18.45 -3.95
C PHE A 124 3.25 -18.89 -4.03
N PHE A 125 2.88 -19.99 -3.36
CA PHE A 125 1.52 -20.54 -3.44
C PHE A 125 0.48 -19.65 -2.73
N LEU A 126 0.89 -18.97 -1.66
CA LEU A 126 -0.02 -18.23 -0.78
C LEU A 126 -0.43 -16.86 -1.35
N ILE A 127 0.45 -16.24 -2.13
CA ILE A 127 0.16 -14.98 -2.83
C ILE A 127 -0.62 -15.25 -4.11
N LEU A 128 -0.33 -16.36 -4.81
CA LEU A 128 -1.14 -16.78 -5.95
C LEU A 128 -2.61 -17.00 -5.51
N LEU A 129 -2.86 -17.66 -4.37
CA LEU A 129 -4.21 -17.85 -3.83
C LEU A 129 -4.92 -16.54 -3.40
N LEU A 130 -4.18 -15.46 -3.12
CA LEU A 130 -4.76 -14.18 -2.67
C LEU A 130 -5.00 -13.19 -3.82
N LEU A 131 -4.44 -13.47 -4.99
CA LEU A 131 -4.58 -12.64 -6.20
C LEU A 131 -5.57 -13.21 -7.22
N PHE A 132 -6.05 -14.45 -7.00
CA PHE A 132 -7.09 -15.14 -7.77
C PHE A 132 -8.26 -15.50 -6.85
#